data_AF-A0A954GIN9-F1
#
_entry.id   AF-A0A954GIN9-F1
#
_cell.length_a   1.000
_cell.length_b   1.000
_cell.length_c   1.000
_cell.angle_alpha   90.00
_cell.angle_beta   90.00
_cell.angle_gamma   90.00
#
_symmetry.space_group_name_H-M   'P 1'
#
loop_
_entity.id
_entity.type
_entity.pdbx_description
1 polymer ?
#
loop_
_entity_poly.entity_id
_entity_poly.type
_entity_poly.pdbx_seq_one_letter_code
_entity_poly.pdbx_strand_id
1 'polypeptide(L)'
;MENLTMPGYRCGVVCLLMVCSAALASAQEALTHTTFDVDPGWEGFRNRLLPDVRPRVKQDFGYRATNYAGGDRPGEIGGTIQRSTTPARYSMAIDERTFDEPLQASGTFSVTRASGGSGVMCGWFNENSQGWRTSNSLGFRLDGNGGKYWVFYEYGTLNRRTGGGGAFQGERYQTTPTDPFLADGTPHHWSLTYTPQAGTHDAMIRFRIDDRAYEVNVPAEHVADGATFNRFGLWNVETGGETLDAYFDDFTVNGQHVSFDADPDWICEGNQAEFVESIIRPYHNYGFSHTSHAGGERGEIGGIVFRDEKPSYYAARTQPLSLEYPLEASGTVSLCSAGADSGVMLGWFDSASKQTKHTPEYEEHLPNVLGMMIEGPSRIGHVFRATYTTATGQSQAPINDPHTGELRPVILPNGATHHWAIKYVPLGENAGGRMTVTFDDTSHILDLSPEDLKAGASFDRFGVFNIQAGGHHVEVYVDDLTFTAAQMP
;
A
#
# COMPACT_ATOMS: atom_id res chain seq x y z
N MET A 1 73.40 1.05 78.28
CA MET A 1 73.12 2.48 78.54
C MET A 1 73.39 3.19 77.23
N GLU A 2 72.37 3.26 76.37
CA GLU A 2 71.51 4.45 76.12
C GLU A 2 72.03 5.16 74.84
N ASN A 3 71.27 5.65 73.86
CA ASN A 3 69.86 5.65 73.46
C ASN A 3 69.87 6.11 71.98
N LEU A 4 69.25 5.40 71.03
CA LEU A 4 67.95 5.72 70.39
C LEU A 4 67.81 7.13 69.77
N THR A 5 67.61 7.19 68.45
CA THR A 5 66.55 8.00 67.80
C THR A 5 66.32 7.55 66.34
N MET A 6 65.05 7.39 65.99
CA MET A 6 64.51 6.76 64.75
C MET A 6 64.50 7.70 63.53
N PRO A 7 64.54 7.19 62.29
CA PRO A 7 63.96 7.87 61.13
C PRO A 7 62.53 7.40 60.85
N GLY A 8 61.65 8.34 60.54
CA GLY A 8 60.22 8.14 60.33
C GLY A 8 59.89 7.32 59.08
N TYR A 9 58.92 6.41 59.23
CA TYR A 9 58.27 5.71 58.12
C TYR A 9 57.27 6.65 57.45
N ARG A 10 57.50 6.97 56.17
CA ARG A 10 56.46 7.48 55.26
C ARG A 10 55.68 6.28 54.74
N CYS A 11 54.43 6.15 55.16
CA CYS A 11 53.47 5.19 54.62
C CYS A 11 53.03 5.67 53.23
N GLY A 12 53.63 5.12 52.17
CA GLY A 12 53.17 5.30 50.79
C GLY A 12 52.07 4.29 50.49
N VAL A 13 50.82 4.73 50.49
CA VAL A 13 49.70 3.94 49.94
C VAL A 13 49.86 3.92 48.42
N VAL A 14 50.35 2.81 47.88
CA VAL A 14 50.28 2.52 46.45
C VAL A 14 48.88 1.98 46.18
N CYS A 15 47.99 2.86 45.69
CA CYS A 15 46.73 2.44 45.08
C CYS A 15 47.05 1.71 43.78
N LEU A 16 47.02 0.37 43.83
CA LEU A 16 47.01 -0.48 42.65
C LEU A 16 45.65 -0.30 41.96
N LEU A 17 45.58 0.62 40.99
CA LEU A 17 44.45 0.74 40.07
C LEU A 17 44.40 -0.53 39.21
N MET A 18 43.61 -1.50 39.67
CA MET A 18 43.24 -2.67 38.91
C MET A 18 42.26 -2.21 37.82
N VAL A 19 42.78 -1.88 36.64
CA VAL A 19 41.97 -1.62 35.45
C VAL A 19 41.39 -2.97 35.04
N CYS A 20 40.18 -3.28 35.50
CA CYS A 20 39.36 -4.33 34.93
C CYS A 20 38.98 -3.89 33.51
N SER A 21 39.79 -4.27 32.53
CA SER A 21 39.34 -4.35 31.13
C SER A 21 38.26 -5.42 31.07
N ALA A 22 37.00 -5.03 31.26
CA ALA A 22 35.87 -5.86 30.87
C ALA A 22 35.97 -6.02 29.34
N ALA A 23 36.49 -7.16 28.90
CA ALA A 23 36.29 -7.60 27.54
C ALA A 23 34.78 -7.81 27.38
N LEU A 24 34.12 -6.89 26.69
CA LEU A 24 32.80 -7.15 26.11
C LEU A 24 33.01 -8.35 25.18
N ALA A 25 32.58 -9.54 25.61
CA ALA A 25 32.46 -10.66 24.71
C ALA A 25 31.52 -10.20 23.58
N SER A 26 32.00 -10.18 22.34
CA SER A 26 31.13 -10.00 21.19
C SER A 26 30.29 -11.27 21.10
N ALA A 27 29.05 -11.22 21.60
CA ALA A 27 28.08 -12.27 21.34
C ALA A 27 28.01 -12.47 19.83
N GLN A 28 28.31 -13.68 19.37
CA GLN A 28 28.34 -13.97 17.94
C GLN A 28 26.91 -14.31 17.51
N GLU A 29 26.40 -13.59 16.52
CA GLU A 29 25.05 -13.84 16.00
C GLU A 29 25.00 -15.15 15.21
N ALA A 30 24.02 -16.00 15.50
CA ALA A 30 23.72 -17.14 14.65
C ALA A 30 22.75 -16.70 13.55
N LEU A 31 23.33 -16.26 12.43
CA LEU A 31 22.59 -15.93 11.21
C LEU A 31 22.10 -17.21 10.53
N THR A 32 20.84 -17.20 10.13
CA THR A 32 20.23 -18.21 9.26
C THR A 32 20.03 -17.60 7.89
N HIS A 33 20.40 -18.34 6.84
CA HIS A 33 20.17 -17.97 5.44
C HIS A 33 19.16 -18.92 4.79
N THR A 34 18.26 -18.41 3.97
CA THR A 34 17.21 -19.17 3.28
C THR A 34 16.90 -18.55 1.92
N THR A 35 17.11 -19.32 0.85
CA THR A 35 16.86 -18.96 -0.56
C THR A 35 15.51 -19.41 -1.08
N PHE A 36 14.70 -20.08 -0.24
CA PHE A 36 13.37 -20.60 -0.57
C PHE A 36 13.28 -21.49 -1.84
N ASP A 37 14.37 -22.08 -2.31
CA ASP A 37 14.32 -23.10 -3.40
C ASP A 37 13.42 -24.31 -3.06
N VAL A 38 13.18 -24.51 -1.76
CA VAL A 38 12.29 -25.52 -1.18
C VAL A 38 11.46 -24.87 -0.09
N ASP A 39 10.23 -25.36 0.12
CA ASP A 39 9.40 -24.97 1.25
C ASP A 39 10.18 -25.17 2.56
N PRO A 40 10.44 -24.09 3.33
CA PRO A 40 11.22 -24.16 4.54
C PRO A 40 10.42 -24.76 5.72
N GLY A 41 9.13 -25.06 5.54
CA GLY A 41 8.27 -25.60 6.59
C GLY A 41 8.02 -24.61 7.72
N TRP A 42 8.06 -23.31 7.43
CA TRP A 42 7.85 -22.26 8.41
C TRP A 42 6.42 -22.26 8.97
N GLU A 43 6.26 -21.67 10.13
CA GLU A 43 4.98 -21.66 10.83
C GLU A 43 4.02 -20.68 10.17
N GLY A 44 2.85 -21.18 9.77
CA GLY A 44 1.72 -20.37 9.31
C GLY A 44 0.62 -20.27 10.34
N PHE A 45 0.12 -19.06 10.58
CA PHE A 45 -1.04 -18.79 11.43
C PHE A 45 -2.01 -17.88 10.67
N ARG A 46 -3.21 -18.40 10.35
CA ARG A 46 -4.29 -17.67 9.64
C ARG A 46 -3.86 -17.00 8.30
N ASN A 47 -2.77 -17.48 7.68
CA ASN A 47 -2.16 -16.90 6.47
C ASN A 47 -2.74 -17.44 5.16
N ARG A 48 -3.48 -18.57 5.19
CA ARG A 48 -4.12 -19.20 4.02
C ARG A 48 -5.58 -19.60 4.29
N LEU A 49 -6.31 -18.76 5.01
CA LEU A 49 -7.73 -19.00 5.24
C LEU A 49 -8.52 -18.74 3.95
N LEU A 50 -9.65 -19.44 3.79
CA LEU A 50 -10.58 -19.22 2.70
C LEU A 50 -11.99 -19.05 3.26
N PRO A 51 -12.86 -18.25 2.63
CA PRO A 51 -14.27 -18.23 3.00
C PRO A 51 -14.94 -19.55 2.62
N ASP A 52 -15.98 -19.91 3.39
CA ASP A 52 -16.83 -21.06 3.08
C ASP A 52 -17.50 -20.92 1.70
N VAL A 53 -17.88 -19.68 1.35
CA VAL A 53 -18.45 -19.33 0.05
C VAL A 53 -17.60 -18.24 -0.58
N ARG A 54 -17.01 -18.53 -1.73
CA ARG A 54 -16.24 -17.52 -2.48
C ARG A 54 -17.20 -16.64 -3.30
N PRO A 55 -17.06 -15.30 -3.23
CA PRO A 55 -17.91 -14.41 -4.00
C PRO A 55 -17.65 -14.60 -5.49
N ARG A 56 -18.73 -14.62 -6.27
CA ARG A 56 -18.66 -14.60 -7.73
C ARG A 56 -18.72 -13.15 -8.20
N VAL A 57 -17.85 -12.84 -9.16
CA VAL A 57 -17.83 -11.56 -9.86
C VAL A 57 -18.58 -11.76 -11.18
N LYS A 58 -19.44 -10.80 -11.51
CA LYS A 58 -20.09 -10.71 -12.82
C LYS A 58 -19.80 -9.34 -13.43
N GLN A 59 -19.16 -9.34 -14.59
CA GLN A 59 -19.05 -8.19 -15.48
C GLN A 59 -20.00 -8.40 -16.65
N ASP A 60 -20.87 -7.43 -16.91
CA ASP A 60 -21.85 -7.48 -18.00
C ASP A 60 -22.09 -6.04 -18.45
N PHE A 61 -21.12 -5.48 -19.16
CA PHE A 61 -21.20 -4.13 -19.71
C PHE A 61 -20.56 -4.03 -21.09
N GLY A 62 -20.96 -3.01 -21.84
CA GLY A 62 -20.59 -2.80 -23.23
C GLY A 62 -21.69 -2.04 -23.96
N TYR A 63 -21.72 -2.14 -25.29
CA TYR A 63 -22.83 -1.59 -26.07
C TYR A 63 -24.17 -2.24 -25.73
N ARG A 64 -25.24 -1.43 -25.66
CA ARG A 64 -26.62 -1.89 -25.46
C ARG A 64 -27.58 -1.08 -26.32
N ALA A 65 -28.55 -1.77 -26.93
CA ALA A 65 -29.68 -1.16 -27.62
C ALA A 65 -30.79 -0.75 -26.62
N THR A 66 -30.42 -0.02 -25.57
CA THR A 66 -31.30 0.53 -24.53
C THR A 66 -31.24 2.06 -24.55
N ASN A 67 -31.95 2.75 -23.65
CA ASN A 67 -31.93 4.21 -23.58
C ASN A 67 -32.05 4.70 -22.13
N TYR A 68 -31.18 4.20 -21.25
CA TYR A 68 -31.13 4.58 -19.84
C TYR A 68 -30.36 5.89 -19.62
N ALA A 69 -29.40 6.23 -20.46
CA ALA A 69 -28.60 7.45 -20.43
C ALA A 69 -29.34 8.68 -21.00
N GLY A 70 -30.52 8.48 -21.60
CA GLY A 70 -31.42 9.55 -22.02
C GLY A 70 -31.10 10.19 -23.37
N GLY A 71 -30.39 9.49 -24.25
CA GLY A 71 -30.14 9.90 -25.62
C GLY A 71 -31.41 9.94 -26.48
N ASP A 72 -31.32 10.61 -27.64
CA ASP A 72 -32.44 10.78 -28.57
C ASP A 72 -32.89 9.47 -29.23
N ARG A 73 -32.02 8.45 -29.29
CA ARG A 73 -32.26 7.14 -29.92
C ARG A 73 -31.79 6.01 -29.01
N PRO A 74 -32.35 4.79 -29.16
CA PRO A 74 -31.81 3.62 -28.47
C PRO A 74 -30.37 3.33 -28.91
N GLY A 75 -29.50 3.11 -27.93
CA GLY A 75 -28.06 2.93 -28.12
C GLY A 75 -27.26 3.64 -27.03
N GLU A 76 -26.48 2.90 -26.26
CA GLU A 76 -25.63 3.44 -25.19
C GLU A 76 -24.53 2.45 -24.82
N ILE A 77 -23.55 2.88 -24.03
CA ILE A 77 -22.58 1.97 -23.41
C ILE A 77 -22.86 1.86 -21.91
N GLY A 78 -22.70 0.67 -21.34
CA GLY A 78 -22.92 0.45 -19.92
C GLY A 78 -23.50 -0.91 -19.61
N GLY A 79 -24.17 -1.02 -18.46
CA GLY A 79 -24.70 -2.26 -17.92
C GLY A 79 -24.27 -2.48 -16.49
N THR A 80 -24.14 -3.74 -16.08
CA THR A 80 -23.71 -4.12 -14.73
C THR A 80 -22.19 -4.20 -14.67
N ILE A 81 -21.60 -3.33 -13.85
CA ILE A 81 -20.16 -3.31 -13.56
C ILE A 81 -19.97 -3.69 -12.09
N GLN A 82 -19.06 -4.63 -11.83
CA GLN A 82 -18.70 -5.04 -10.48
C GLN A 82 -17.29 -4.60 -10.13
N ARG A 83 -17.11 -4.12 -8.90
CA ARG A 83 -15.79 -3.96 -8.28
C ARG A 83 -15.11 -5.33 -8.15
N SER A 84 -13.94 -5.49 -8.77
CA SER A 84 -13.12 -6.70 -8.69
C SER A 84 -11.66 -6.35 -8.86
N THR A 85 -10.74 -7.08 -8.22
CA THR A 85 -9.30 -6.92 -8.47
C THR A 85 -8.86 -7.41 -9.85
N THR A 86 -9.74 -8.10 -10.59
CA THR A 86 -9.48 -8.49 -11.98
C THR A 86 -9.94 -7.35 -12.90
N PRO A 87 -9.08 -6.85 -13.81
CA PRO A 87 -9.45 -5.79 -14.73
C PRO A 87 -10.56 -6.18 -15.72
N ALA A 88 -11.44 -5.24 -16.00
CA ALA A 88 -12.46 -5.31 -17.04
C ALA A 88 -12.66 -3.91 -17.65
N ARG A 89 -12.71 -3.84 -18.98
CA ARG A 89 -12.86 -2.58 -19.73
C ARG A 89 -13.67 -2.71 -21.01
N TYR A 90 -14.26 -1.59 -21.40
CA TYR A 90 -14.93 -1.38 -22.68
C TYR A 90 -14.55 0.01 -23.20
N SER A 91 -13.74 0.06 -24.26
CA SER A 91 -13.06 1.32 -24.64
C SER A 91 -12.72 1.43 -26.11
N MET A 92 -12.65 2.65 -26.62
CA MET A 92 -12.01 2.94 -27.90
C MET A 92 -10.50 3.13 -27.75
N ALA A 93 -9.76 2.83 -28.82
CA ALA A 93 -8.39 3.30 -28.98
C ALA A 93 -8.37 4.78 -29.35
N ILE A 94 -7.36 5.49 -28.87
CA ILE A 94 -7.06 6.88 -29.25
C ILE A 94 -5.59 6.99 -29.63
N ASP A 95 -5.24 8.04 -30.37
CA ASP A 95 -3.84 8.44 -30.50
C ASP A 95 -3.26 8.72 -29.11
N GLU A 96 -2.00 8.34 -28.89
CA GLU A 96 -1.34 8.50 -27.59
C GLU A 96 -1.35 9.97 -27.16
N ARG A 97 -1.72 10.21 -25.89
CA ARG A 97 -1.74 11.52 -25.24
C ARG A 97 -0.94 11.52 -23.96
N THR A 98 -0.46 12.68 -23.54
CA THR A 98 0.23 12.88 -22.26
C THR A 98 -0.33 14.08 -21.49
N PHE A 99 0.25 14.39 -20.33
CA PHE A 99 -0.01 15.63 -19.60
C PHE A 99 0.52 16.90 -20.28
N ASP A 100 1.22 16.79 -21.42
CA ASP A 100 1.68 17.96 -22.18
C ASP A 100 0.56 18.54 -23.06
N GLU A 101 -0.54 17.81 -23.22
CA GLU A 101 -1.59 18.11 -24.17
C GLU A 101 -2.95 18.28 -23.47
N PRO A 102 -3.81 19.20 -23.95
CA PRO A 102 -5.15 19.33 -23.40
C PRO A 102 -6.00 18.09 -23.70
N LEU A 103 -6.77 17.66 -22.70
CA LEU A 103 -7.76 16.59 -22.85
C LEU A 103 -9.16 17.16 -22.61
N GLN A 104 -10.13 16.73 -23.39
CA GLN A 104 -11.52 17.13 -23.20
C GLN A 104 -12.47 15.99 -23.54
N ALA A 105 -13.41 15.72 -22.65
CA ALA A 105 -14.50 14.80 -22.89
C ALA A 105 -15.80 15.35 -22.31
N SER A 106 -16.92 14.97 -22.91
CA SER A 106 -18.27 15.25 -22.40
C SER A 106 -19.24 14.18 -22.85
N GLY A 107 -20.39 14.12 -22.20
CA GLY A 107 -21.50 13.26 -22.61
C GLY A 107 -22.64 13.28 -21.60
N THR A 108 -23.45 12.23 -21.64
CA THR A 108 -24.47 11.95 -20.64
C THR A 108 -24.13 10.69 -19.86
N PHE A 109 -24.63 10.58 -18.64
CA PHE A 109 -24.67 9.30 -17.94
C PHE A 109 -25.91 9.20 -17.04
N SER A 110 -26.29 7.97 -16.69
CA SER A 110 -27.24 7.70 -15.61
C SER A 110 -26.78 6.49 -14.79
N VAL A 111 -27.24 6.42 -13.54
CA VAL A 111 -27.04 5.26 -12.67
C VAL A 111 -28.41 4.77 -12.22
N THR A 112 -28.76 3.54 -12.59
CA THR A 112 -30.09 2.97 -12.31
C THR A 112 -30.12 2.10 -11.07
N ARG A 113 -28.93 1.68 -10.61
CA ARG A 113 -28.75 0.88 -9.40
C ARG A 113 -27.31 1.03 -8.90
N ALA A 114 -27.14 1.18 -7.59
CA ALA A 114 -25.81 1.18 -6.98
C ALA A 114 -25.87 0.52 -5.61
N SER A 115 -25.01 -0.48 -5.38
CA SER A 115 -24.79 -1.03 -4.04
C SER A 115 -23.81 -0.15 -3.25
N GLY A 116 -23.42 -0.53 -2.02
CA GLY A 116 -22.51 0.29 -1.20
C GLY A 116 -21.05 0.15 -1.61
N GLY A 117 -20.64 -1.06 -2.00
CA GLY A 117 -19.26 -1.36 -2.40
C GLY A 117 -19.03 -1.38 -3.90
N SER A 118 -19.82 -0.67 -4.70
CA SER A 118 -19.76 -0.70 -6.18
C SER A 118 -19.02 0.48 -6.78
N GLY A 119 -18.55 0.36 -8.03
CA GLY A 119 -17.89 1.49 -8.70
C GLY A 119 -17.54 1.23 -10.17
N VAL A 120 -17.55 2.27 -10.97
CA VAL A 120 -17.09 2.29 -12.37
C VAL A 120 -16.32 3.58 -12.63
N MET A 121 -15.31 3.49 -13.48
CA MET A 121 -14.51 4.61 -13.96
C MET A 121 -14.86 4.92 -15.42
N CYS A 122 -14.80 6.20 -15.79
CA CYS A 122 -14.95 6.68 -17.16
C CYS A 122 -13.91 7.77 -17.45
N GLY A 123 -13.20 7.67 -18.58
CA GLY A 123 -12.18 8.64 -18.96
C GLY A 123 -11.04 8.06 -19.80
N TRP A 124 -9.88 8.70 -19.73
CA TRP A 124 -8.65 8.29 -20.39
C TRP A 124 -7.83 7.34 -19.52
N PHE A 125 -7.24 6.33 -20.14
CA PHE A 125 -6.32 5.41 -19.46
C PHE A 125 -5.34 4.78 -20.45
N ASN A 126 -4.35 4.05 -19.95
CA ASN A 126 -3.44 3.24 -20.75
C ASN A 126 -3.92 1.79 -20.78
N GLU A 127 -3.65 1.06 -21.85
CA GLU A 127 -3.97 -0.37 -21.89
C GLU A 127 -3.23 -1.20 -20.81
N ASN A 128 -2.12 -0.68 -20.27
CA ASN A 128 -1.36 -1.29 -19.17
C ASN A 128 -1.74 -0.75 -17.78
N SER A 129 -2.72 0.15 -17.71
CA SER A 129 -3.25 0.67 -16.45
C SER A 129 -3.86 -0.45 -15.62
N GLN A 130 -3.45 -0.56 -14.35
CA GLN A 130 -3.93 -1.56 -13.41
C GLN A 130 -3.93 -1.03 -11.98
N GLY A 131 -4.77 -1.62 -11.15
CA GLY A 131 -4.93 -1.38 -9.73
C GLY A 131 -5.98 -0.32 -9.39
N TRP A 132 -6.40 -0.32 -8.12
CA TRP A 132 -7.35 0.64 -7.52
C TRP A 132 -7.00 2.11 -7.81
N ARG A 133 -5.70 2.43 -7.77
CA ARG A 133 -5.12 3.73 -8.09
C ARG A 133 -4.54 3.63 -9.49
N THR A 134 -5.46 3.57 -10.46
CA THR A 134 -5.18 3.24 -11.85
C THR A 134 -4.08 4.16 -12.40
N SER A 135 -2.89 3.61 -12.63
CA SER A 135 -1.77 4.35 -13.20
C SER A 135 -2.11 4.83 -14.60
N ASN A 136 -1.44 5.88 -15.07
CA ASN A 136 -1.67 6.42 -16.42
C ASN A 136 -3.16 6.63 -16.74
N SER A 137 -3.91 7.24 -15.82
CA SER A 137 -5.35 7.47 -16.01
C SER A 137 -5.74 8.90 -15.66
N LEU A 138 -6.82 9.36 -16.28
CA LEU A 138 -7.52 10.59 -15.94
C LEU A 138 -8.99 10.38 -16.23
N GLY A 139 -9.85 10.47 -15.21
CA GLY A 139 -11.25 10.15 -15.37
C GLY A 139 -12.10 10.58 -14.20
N PHE A 140 -13.36 10.16 -14.23
CA PHE A 140 -14.27 10.24 -13.10
C PHE A 140 -14.78 8.86 -12.70
N ARG A 141 -15.04 8.71 -11.40
CA ARG A 141 -15.56 7.50 -10.76
C ARG A 141 -16.98 7.73 -10.31
N LEU A 142 -17.88 6.83 -10.68
CA LEU A 142 -19.20 6.70 -10.04
C LEU A 142 -19.05 5.65 -8.95
N ASP A 143 -19.22 6.05 -7.69
CA ASP A 143 -18.96 5.23 -6.50
C ASP A 143 -20.24 4.96 -5.73
N GLY A 144 -20.59 3.69 -5.54
CA GLY A 144 -21.83 3.30 -4.88
C GLY A 144 -21.91 3.72 -3.42
N ASN A 145 -23.14 3.98 -2.95
CA ASN A 145 -23.46 4.32 -1.57
C ASN A 145 -24.87 3.85 -1.19
N GLY A 146 -25.22 2.61 -1.55
CA GLY A 146 -26.44 1.94 -1.08
C GLY A 146 -27.75 2.58 -1.59
N GLY A 147 -27.99 2.51 -2.90
CA GLY A 147 -29.10 3.18 -3.59
C GLY A 147 -28.78 4.62 -4.01
N LYS A 148 -27.58 5.09 -3.69
CA LYS A 148 -27.03 6.39 -4.07
C LYS A 148 -25.64 6.20 -4.65
N TYR A 149 -25.07 7.25 -5.22
CA TYR A 149 -23.67 7.24 -5.63
C TYR A 149 -23.00 8.61 -5.46
N TRP A 150 -21.69 8.53 -5.30
CA TRP A 150 -20.75 9.63 -5.26
C TRP A 150 -20.07 9.77 -6.63
N VAL A 151 -19.70 10.98 -6.99
CA VAL A 151 -18.89 11.23 -8.18
C VAL A 151 -17.53 11.74 -7.72
N PHE A 152 -16.46 11.08 -8.15
CA PHE A 152 -15.08 11.52 -7.93
C PHE A 152 -14.44 11.82 -9.29
N TYR A 153 -13.47 12.73 -9.36
CA TYR A 153 -12.60 12.88 -10.52
C TYR A 153 -11.15 12.75 -10.07
N GLU A 154 -10.43 11.86 -10.72
CA GLU A 154 -9.12 11.41 -10.27
C GLU A 154 -8.18 11.14 -11.44
N TYR A 155 -6.89 11.16 -11.14
CA TYR A 155 -5.83 10.87 -12.09
C TYR A 155 -4.75 10.02 -11.43
N GLY A 156 -4.03 9.28 -12.27
CA GLY A 156 -2.85 8.51 -11.91
C GLY A 156 -1.72 8.76 -12.91
N THR A 157 -0.52 8.94 -12.38
CA THR A 157 0.71 9.18 -13.15
C THR A 157 1.36 7.85 -13.57
N LEU A 158 2.47 7.95 -14.31
CA LEU A 158 3.30 6.83 -14.72
C LEU A 158 3.82 6.03 -13.52
N ASN A 159 4.35 6.71 -12.50
CA ASN A 159 4.88 6.06 -11.29
C ASN A 159 3.83 5.90 -10.20
N ARG A 160 2.56 5.73 -10.60
CA ARG A 160 1.42 5.40 -9.72
C ARG A 160 1.16 6.44 -8.61
N ARG A 161 1.67 7.68 -8.77
CA ARG A 161 1.22 8.80 -7.96
C ARG A 161 -0.19 9.13 -8.39
N THR A 162 -1.00 9.59 -7.46
CA THR A 162 -2.41 9.88 -7.76
C THR A 162 -2.88 11.12 -7.06
N GLY A 163 -3.83 11.79 -7.70
CA GLY A 163 -4.57 12.87 -7.09
C GLY A 163 -5.98 12.91 -7.66
N GLY A 164 -6.70 13.95 -7.26
CA GLY A 164 -8.08 14.11 -7.65
C GLY A 164 -8.81 14.98 -6.65
N GLY A 165 -9.98 15.42 -7.06
CA GLY A 165 -10.99 15.97 -6.17
C GLY A 165 -12.20 15.08 -6.28
N GLY A 166 -12.89 14.79 -5.18
CA GLY A 166 -14.29 14.38 -5.34
C GLY A 166 -15.08 15.50 -6.02
N ALA A 167 -16.30 15.25 -6.49
CA ALA A 167 -17.30 16.31 -6.73
C ALA A 167 -17.80 16.87 -5.39
N PHE A 168 -16.88 17.16 -4.46
CA PHE A 168 -17.13 17.41 -3.06
C PHE A 168 -16.54 18.74 -2.66
N GLN A 169 -17.37 19.52 -1.98
CA GLN A 169 -16.91 20.67 -1.20
C GLN A 169 -16.28 20.18 0.11
N GLY A 170 -15.39 20.97 0.71
CA GLY A 170 -14.77 20.67 2.02
C GLY A 170 -13.42 19.95 1.92
N GLU A 171 -12.76 19.76 3.06
CA GLU A 171 -11.39 19.22 3.12
C GLU A 171 -11.30 17.69 2.90
N ARG A 172 -12.38 16.95 3.19
CA ARG A 172 -12.47 15.49 3.06
C ARG A 172 -13.88 15.05 2.67
N TYR A 173 -14.00 13.95 1.93
CA TYR A 173 -15.31 13.45 1.49
C TYR A 173 -16.20 13.01 2.66
N GLN A 174 -15.62 12.49 3.76
CA GLN A 174 -16.39 12.09 4.95
C GLN A 174 -17.10 13.27 5.63
N THR A 175 -16.66 14.50 5.34
CA THR A 175 -17.20 15.74 5.90
C THR A 175 -17.77 16.64 4.82
N THR A 176 -17.98 16.13 3.60
CA THR A 176 -18.49 16.96 2.51
C THR A 176 -19.93 17.38 2.76
N PRO A 177 -20.30 18.64 2.49
CA PRO A 177 -21.70 19.08 2.52
C PRO A 177 -22.45 18.76 1.21
N THR A 178 -21.77 18.22 0.19
CA THR A 178 -22.43 17.84 -1.06
C THR A 178 -23.14 16.51 -0.86
N ASP A 179 -24.44 16.45 -1.17
CA ASP A 179 -25.20 15.21 -1.09
C ASP A 179 -24.85 14.23 -2.23
N PRO A 180 -24.93 12.91 -1.98
CA PRO A 180 -24.79 11.91 -3.03
C PRO A 180 -26.01 11.92 -3.97
N PHE A 181 -25.79 11.55 -5.22
CA PHE A 181 -26.83 11.41 -6.24
C PHE A 181 -27.65 10.14 -6.01
N LEU A 182 -28.92 10.15 -6.41
CA LEU A 182 -29.77 8.96 -6.34
C LEU A 182 -29.48 8.04 -7.53
N ALA A 183 -29.32 6.74 -7.28
CA ALA A 183 -29.23 5.74 -8.33
C ALA A 183 -30.64 5.36 -8.83
N ASP A 184 -31.37 6.34 -9.39
CA ASP A 184 -32.77 6.21 -9.82
C ASP A 184 -32.95 6.29 -11.35
N GLY A 185 -31.84 6.34 -12.10
CA GLY A 185 -31.83 6.46 -13.54
C GLY A 185 -31.95 7.89 -14.07
N THR A 186 -31.91 8.91 -13.21
CA THR A 186 -31.86 10.31 -13.66
C THR A 186 -30.62 10.55 -14.55
N PRO A 187 -30.79 11.03 -15.79
CA PRO A 187 -29.66 11.40 -16.64
C PRO A 187 -28.98 12.70 -16.20
N HIS A 188 -27.66 12.74 -16.33
CA HIS A 188 -26.82 13.90 -16.03
C HIS A 188 -25.93 14.25 -17.23
N HIS A 189 -25.76 15.54 -17.48
CA HIS A 189 -24.79 16.03 -18.46
C HIS A 189 -23.45 16.26 -17.77
N TRP A 190 -22.35 15.85 -18.40
CA TRP A 190 -21.03 16.00 -17.81
C TRP A 190 -19.98 16.48 -18.81
N SER A 191 -18.93 17.10 -18.29
CA SER A 191 -17.68 17.34 -19.03
C SER A 191 -16.47 17.23 -18.12
N LEU A 192 -15.37 16.72 -18.66
CA LEU A 192 -14.09 16.59 -17.99
C LEU A 192 -13.01 17.20 -18.89
N THR A 193 -12.27 18.16 -18.37
CA THR A 193 -11.19 18.83 -19.09
C THR A 193 -9.90 18.79 -18.28
N TYR A 194 -8.80 18.50 -18.96
CA TYR A 194 -7.45 18.69 -18.45
C TYR A 194 -6.78 19.85 -19.21
N THR A 195 -6.23 20.80 -18.47
CA THR A 195 -5.44 21.91 -19.03
C THR A 195 -3.99 21.73 -18.58
N PRO A 196 -3.02 21.58 -19.50
CA PRO A 196 -1.60 21.47 -19.18
C PRO A 196 -1.07 22.70 -18.46
N GLN A 197 0.06 22.53 -17.77
CA GLN A 197 0.75 23.63 -17.13
C GLN A 197 1.20 24.66 -18.19
N ALA A 198 0.96 25.95 -17.94
CA ALA A 198 1.30 27.04 -18.86
C ALA A 198 1.88 28.24 -18.11
N GLY A 199 3.20 28.45 -18.23
CA GLY A 199 3.90 29.51 -17.52
C GLY A 199 3.79 29.33 -16.00
N THR A 200 3.13 30.27 -15.32
CA THR A 200 2.88 30.24 -13.88
C THR A 200 1.55 29.59 -13.48
N HIS A 201 0.74 29.14 -14.45
CA HIS A 201 -0.54 28.48 -14.16
C HIS A 201 -0.31 26.99 -14.04
N ASP A 202 -0.69 26.43 -12.89
CA ASP A 202 -0.67 24.99 -12.64
C ASP A 202 -1.53 24.25 -13.65
N ALA A 203 -1.16 23.00 -13.93
CA ALA A 203 -2.06 22.09 -14.63
C ALA A 203 -3.34 21.88 -13.81
N MET A 204 -4.47 21.74 -14.50
CA MET A 204 -5.80 21.75 -13.86
C MET A 204 -6.71 20.70 -14.47
N ILE A 205 -7.41 19.97 -13.61
CA ILE A 205 -8.56 19.16 -14.00
C ILE A 205 -9.82 19.93 -13.61
N ARG A 206 -10.75 20.07 -14.54
CA ARG A 206 -12.08 20.61 -14.29
C ARG A 206 -13.13 19.57 -14.68
N PHE A 207 -13.96 19.20 -13.72
CA PHE A 207 -15.12 18.34 -13.93
C PHE A 207 -16.40 19.17 -13.77
N ARG A 208 -17.34 19.02 -14.71
CA ARG A 208 -18.68 19.59 -14.62
C ARG A 208 -19.71 18.49 -14.66
N ILE A 209 -20.73 18.64 -13.83
CA ILE A 209 -21.93 17.80 -13.84
C ILE A 209 -23.13 18.72 -13.65
N ASP A 210 -24.03 18.69 -14.63
CA ASP A 210 -25.12 19.65 -14.78
C ASP A 210 -24.63 21.10 -14.63
N ASP A 211 -25.20 21.85 -13.69
CA ASP A 211 -24.86 23.25 -13.43
C ASP A 211 -23.65 23.43 -12.48
N ARG A 212 -23.01 22.33 -12.05
CA ARG A 212 -21.91 22.36 -11.07
C ARG A 212 -20.56 22.17 -11.75
N ALA A 213 -19.57 22.91 -11.26
CA ALA A 213 -18.18 22.80 -11.71
C ALA A 213 -17.25 22.61 -10.52
N TYR A 214 -16.28 21.73 -10.68
CA TYR A 214 -15.28 21.36 -9.68
C TYR A 214 -13.90 21.35 -10.33
N GLU A 215 -12.89 21.74 -9.56
CA GLU A 215 -11.53 21.96 -10.05
C GLU A 215 -10.51 21.34 -9.08
N VAL A 216 -9.42 20.80 -9.60
CA VAL A 216 -8.26 20.40 -8.79
C VAL A 216 -6.96 20.64 -9.56
N ASN A 217 -5.98 21.24 -8.90
CA ASN A 217 -4.64 21.38 -9.45
C ASN A 217 -3.99 20.00 -9.54
N VAL A 218 -3.28 19.76 -10.63
CA VAL A 218 -2.30 18.68 -10.73
C VAL A 218 -0.95 19.27 -10.34
N PRO A 219 -0.35 18.87 -9.21
CA PRO A 219 0.92 19.43 -8.74
C PRO A 219 2.03 19.28 -9.79
N ALA A 220 2.94 20.24 -9.85
CA ALA A 220 4.03 20.25 -10.83
C ALA A 220 4.88 18.97 -10.77
N GLU A 221 5.07 18.41 -9.57
CA GLU A 221 5.77 17.15 -9.38
C GLU A 221 5.01 15.93 -9.92
N HIS A 222 3.68 16.00 -10.08
CA HIS A 222 2.88 14.96 -10.71
C HIS A 222 2.84 15.13 -12.24
N VAL A 223 2.81 16.38 -12.72
CA VAL A 223 2.99 16.68 -14.15
C VAL A 223 4.34 16.17 -14.63
N ALA A 224 5.41 16.47 -13.89
CA ALA A 224 6.77 16.01 -14.18
C ALA A 224 6.95 14.49 -14.08
N ASP A 225 6.13 13.80 -13.26
CA ASP A 225 6.12 12.33 -13.19
C ASP A 225 5.53 11.69 -14.47
N GLY A 226 4.72 12.44 -15.21
CA GLY A 226 4.17 12.05 -16.51
C GLY A 226 2.99 11.08 -16.43
N ALA A 227 2.31 10.90 -17.56
CA ALA A 227 1.30 9.86 -17.79
C ALA A 227 1.13 9.66 -19.31
N THR A 228 0.74 8.46 -19.72
CA THR A 228 0.46 8.13 -21.13
C THR A 228 -0.94 7.54 -21.29
N PHE A 229 -1.76 8.07 -22.19
CA PHE A 229 -3.12 7.61 -22.41
C PHE A 229 -3.28 7.12 -23.83
N ASN A 230 -3.80 5.90 -24.01
CA ASN A 230 -4.05 5.32 -25.34
C ASN A 230 -5.42 4.64 -25.45
N ARG A 231 -6.28 4.82 -24.44
CA ARG A 231 -7.69 4.38 -24.41
C ARG A 231 -8.59 5.47 -23.87
N PHE A 232 -9.84 5.45 -24.29
CA PHE A 232 -10.94 6.18 -23.66
C PHE A 232 -12.16 5.26 -23.51
N GLY A 233 -12.78 5.24 -22.33
CA GLY A 233 -13.99 4.42 -22.12
C GLY A 233 -14.23 4.09 -20.65
N LEU A 234 -14.82 2.92 -20.42
CA LEU A 234 -15.22 2.43 -19.10
C LEU A 234 -14.26 1.35 -18.60
N TRP A 235 -13.94 1.38 -17.31
CA TRP A 235 -13.27 0.27 -16.62
C TRP A 235 -13.80 0.10 -15.19
N ASN A 236 -13.69 -1.12 -14.66
CA ASN A 236 -14.10 -1.39 -13.29
C ASN A 236 -13.11 -0.81 -12.27
N VAL A 237 -13.61 -0.50 -11.07
CA VAL A 237 -12.74 -0.12 -9.96
C VAL A 237 -12.06 -1.38 -9.43
N GLU A 238 -10.74 -1.41 -9.45
CA GLU A 238 -9.93 -2.60 -9.17
C GLU A 238 -9.74 -2.89 -7.66
N THR A 239 -10.86 -3.06 -6.96
CA THR A 239 -10.96 -3.59 -5.59
C THR A 239 -12.12 -4.56 -5.51
N GLY A 240 -12.09 -5.53 -4.60
CA GLY A 240 -13.25 -6.41 -4.40
C GLY A 240 -14.47 -5.65 -3.89
N GLY A 241 -15.64 -5.89 -4.47
CA GLY A 241 -16.88 -5.26 -4.03
C GLY A 241 -18.12 -5.71 -4.80
N GLU A 242 -19.10 -4.82 -4.84
CA GLU A 242 -20.45 -5.07 -5.35
C GLU A 242 -20.68 -4.45 -6.73
N THR A 243 -21.90 -4.60 -7.24
CA THR A 243 -22.31 -4.16 -8.58
C THR A 243 -22.98 -2.78 -8.57
N LEU A 244 -22.77 -2.02 -9.64
CA LEU A 244 -23.66 -0.92 -10.03
C LEU A 244 -24.11 -1.11 -11.47
N ASP A 245 -25.21 -0.46 -11.83
CA ASP A 245 -25.69 -0.36 -13.20
C ASP A 245 -25.59 1.11 -13.65
N ALA A 246 -24.67 1.39 -14.56
CA ALA A 246 -24.46 2.72 -15.13
C ALA A 246 -24.47 2.66 -16.66
N TYR A 247 -24.94 3.75 -17.27
CA TYR A 247 -25.10 3.89 -18.71
C TYR A 247 -24.60 5.26 -19.14
N PHE A 248 -24.01 5.33 -20.33
CA PHE A 248 -23.36 6.52 -20.86
C PHE A 248 -23.67 6.67 -22.35
N ASP A 249 -23.87 7.91 -22.79
CA ASP A 249 -24.19 8.22 -24.18
C ASP A 249 -23.63 9.58 -24.62
N ASP A 250 -23.74 9.86 -25.92
CA ASP A 250 -23.44 11.14 -26.58
C ASP A 250 -22.04 11.68 -26.26
N PHE A 251 -21.03 10.82 -26.40
CA PHE A 251 -19.67 11.20 -26.10
C PHE A 251 -19.13 12.20 -27.13
N THR A 252 -18.44 13.21 -26.64
CA THR A 252 -17.47 13.97 -27.43
C THR A 252 -16.13 13.83 -26.77
N VAL A 253 -15.15 13.24 -27.46
CA VAL A 253 -13.80 12.95 -26.94
C VAL A 253 -12.78 13.67 -27.81
N ASN A 254 -12.01 14.58 -27.23
CA ASN A 254 -11.01 15.40 -27.90
C ASN A 254 -11.54 16.06 -29.19
N GLY A 255 -12.80 16.51 -29.15
CA GLY A 255 -13.50 17.16 -30.28
C GLY A 255 -14.19 16.20 -31.26
N GLN A 256 -14.01 14.89 -31.12
CA GLN A 256 -14.68 13.89 -31.94
C GLN A 256 -15.97 13.42 -31.26
N HIS A 257 -17.11 13.58 -31.94
CA HIS A 257 -18.38 13.02 -31.52
C HIS A 257 -18.40 11.51 -31.77
N VAL A 258 -18.88 10.76 -30.78
CA VAL A 258 -19.13 9.32 -30.82
C VAL A 258 -20.57 9.10 -30.40
N SER A 259 -21.42 8.73 -31.37
CA SER A 259 -22.78 8.26 -31.06
C SER A 259 -22.77 6.76 -30.84
N PHE A 260 -23.76 6.27 -30.10
CA PHE A 260 -23.99 4.84 -29.88
C PHE A 260 -25.26 4.34 -30.56
N ASP A 261 -25.71 4.97 -31.65
CA ASP A 261 -26.91 4.52 -32.39
C ASP A 261 -26.76 3.09 -32.98
N ALA A 262 -25.53 2.63 -33.09
CA ALA A 262 -25.14 1.27 -33.41
C ALA A 262 -23.94 0.88 -32.54
N ASP A 263 -23.67 -0.41 -32.46
CA ASP A 263 -22.48 -0.91 -31.77
C ASP A 263 -21.21 -0.28 -32.38
N PRO A 264 -20.41 0.45 -31.58
CA PRO A 264 -19.23 1.12 -32.08
C PRO A 264 -18.03 0.19 -32.27
N ASP A 265 -18.19 -1.13 -32.03
CA ASP A 265 -17.12 -2.15 -32.15
C ASP A 265 -15.88 -1.80 -31.31
N TRP A 266 -16.14 -1.35 -30.07
CA TRP A 266 -15.08 -0.99 -29.13
C TRP A 266 -14.38 -2.23 -28.56
N ILE A 267 -13.15 -2.01 -28.07
CA ILE A 267 -12.32 -3.05 -27.47
C ILE A 267 -13.03 -3.59 -26.22
N CYS A 268 -13.25 -4.90 -26.21
CA CYS A 268 -13.85 -5.66 -25.12
C CYS A 268 -12.79 -6.49 -24.40
N GLU A 269 -12.58 -6.24 -23.11
CA GLU A 269 -11.70 -7.07 -22.28
C GLU A 269 -12.33 -7.30 -20.90
N GLY A 270 -12.67 -8.55 -20.57
CA GLY A 270 -13.23 -8.91 -19.26
C GLY A 270 -14.61 -8.31 -18.95
N ASN A 271 -15.18 -7.48 -19.82
CA ASN A 271 -16.45 -6.79 -19.63
C ASN A 271 -17.69 -7.70 -19.78
N GLN A 272 -17.50 -8.92 -20.27
CA GLN A 272 -18.50 -9.97 -20.42
C GLN A 272 -17.95 -11.26 -19.77
N ALA A 273 -17.92 -11.29 -18.43
CA ALA A 273 -17.23 -12.34 -17.69
C ALA A 273 -17.97 -12.71 -16.39
N GLU A 274 -17.86 -13.97 -16.00
CA GLU A 274 -18.30 -14.44 -14.69
C GLU A 274 -17.24 -15.39 -14.11
N PHE A 275 -16.72 -15.07 -12.93
CA PHE A 275 -15.63 -15.83 -12.30
C PHE A 275 -15.69 -15.76 -10.78
N VAL A 276 -14.84 -16.55 -10.10
CA VAL A 276 -14.70 -16.52 -8.65
C VAL A 276 -13.55 -15.59 -8.29
N GLU A 277 -13.78 -14.62 -7.40
CA GLU A 277 -12.74 -13.69 -6.98
C GLU A 277 -11.62 -14.42 -6.24
N SER A 278 -10.38 -14.03 -6.52
CA SER A 278 -9.19 -14.64 -5.92
C SER A 278 -8.71 -13.88 -4.68
N ILE A 279 -8.95 -12.56 -4.64
CA ILE A 279 -8.56 -11.68 -3.54
C ILE A 279 -9.82 -11.27 -2.76
N ILE A 280 -10.03 -11.89 -1.61
CA ILE A 280 -11.28 -11.76 -0.84
C ILE A 280 -10.95 -11.21 0.56
N ARG A 281 -11.39 -10.01 0.90
CA ARG A 281 -11.21 -9.46 2.25
C ARG A 281 -12.05 -10.24 3.28
N PRO A 282 -11.56 -10.53 4.50
CA PRO A 282 -10.19 -10.31 5.02
C PRO A 282 -9.32 -11.58 4.95
N TYR A 283 -9.52 -12.43 3.94
CA TYR A 283 -8.81 -13.69 3.79
C TYR A 283 -7.44 -13.49 3.15
N HIS A 284 -6.42 -13.67 3.98
CA HIS A 284 -5.03 -13.66 3.55
C HIS A 284 -4.71 -14.91 2.72
N ASN A 285 -3.77 -14.76 1.80
CA ASN A 285 -3.19 -15.88 1.05
C ASN A 285 -1.71 -15.61 0.83
N TYR A 286 -0.91 -15.93 1.84
CA TYR A 286 0.54 -15.75 1.79
C TYR A 286 1.29 -16.86 2.55
N GLY A 287 2.58 -16.97 2.26
CA GLY A 287 3.50 -17.97 2.79
C GLY A 287 4.46 -18.40 1.68
N PHE A 288 5.05 -19.59 1.79
CA PHE A 288 5.90 -20.11 0.72
C PHE A 288 5.12 -20.35 -0.59
N SER A 289 5.65 -19.89 -1.73
CA SER A 289 5.11 -20.16 -3.06
C SER A 289 6.21 -20.40 -4.10
N HIS A 290 5.92 -21.22 -5.11
CA HIS A 290 6.81 -21.46 -6.25
C HIS A 290 6.66 -20.38 -7.34
N THR A 291 6.88 -19.14 -6.92
CA THR A 291 6.92 -17.92 -7.74
C THR A 291 8.35 -17.35 -7.73
N SER A 292 8.58 -16.18 -8.33
CA SER A 292 9.91 -15.53 -8.40
C SER A 292 9.75 -14.01 -8.56
N HIS A 293 8.83 -13.41 -7.81
CA HIS A 293 8.51 -11.98 -7.86
C HIS A 293 9.60 -11.11 -7.19
N ALA A 294 10.22 -11.59 -6.11
CA ALA A 294 11.30 -10.95 -5.37
C ALA A 294 12.69 -11.26 -5.93
N GLY A 295 12.78 -11.73 -7.17
CA GLY A 295 14.04 -12.20 -7.78
C GLY A 295 14.34 -13.64 -7.39
N GLY A 296 15.60 -14.07 -7.61
CA GLY A 296 16.05 -15.41 -7.22
C GLY A 296 15.64 -16.55 -8.14
N GLU A 297 15.93 -17.76 -7.68
CA GLU A 297 15.42 -19.01 -8.26
C GLU A 297 13.93 -19.18 -7.89
N ARG A 298 13.28 -20.24 -8.38
CA ARG A 298 11.84 -20.41 -8.20
C ARG A 298 11.47 -20.84 -6.77
N GLY A 299 11.23 -19.86 -5.90
CA GLY A 299 10.60 -20.01 -4.61
C GLY A 299 10.80 -18.76 -3.75
N GLU A 300 9.79 -18.37 -2.97
CA GLU A 300 9.83 -17.17 -2.14
C GLU A 300 8.74 -17.22 -1.07
N ILE A 301 8.76 -16.30 -0.10
CA ILE A 301 7.63 -16.12 0.83
C ILE A 301 6.89 -14.84 0.49
N GLY A 302 5.56 -14.88 0.57
CA GLY A 302 4.77 -13.71 0.23
C GLY A 302 3.37 -14.06 -0.24
N GLY A 303 2.72 -13.07 -0.84
CA GLY A 303 1.37 -13.15 -1.38
C GLY A 303 0.48 -12.03 -0.84
N ILE A 304 -0.82 -12.33 -0.75
CA ILE A 304 -1.86 -11.38 -0.38
C ILE A 304 -1.94 -11.26 1.15
N VAL A 305 -1.58 -10.08 1.67
CA VAL A 305 -1.67 -9.75 3.10
C VAL A 305 -2.63 -8.57 3.28
N PHE A 306 -3.73 -8.77 4.00
CA PHE A 306 -4.65 -7.70 4.35
C PHE A 306 -4.25 -6.99 5.63
N ARG A 307 -4.54 -5.68 5.71
CA ARG A 307 -4.85 -5.06 6.99
C ARG A 307 -6.17 -5.64 7.51
N ASP A 308 -6.06 -6.45 8.56
CA ASP A 308 -7.12 -7.21 9.20
C ASP A 308 -6.94 -7.13 10.72
N GLU A 309 -7.99 -6.82 11.47
CA GLU A 309 -7.90 -6.73 12.94
C GLU A 309 -7.56 -8.08 13.60
N LYS A 310 -7.80 -9.19 12.89
CA LYS A 310 -7.39 -10.52 13.35
C LYS A 310 -5.92 -10.79 13.01
N PRO A 311 -5.17 -11.44 13.92
CA PRO A 311 -3.77 -11.73 13.69
C PRO A 311 -3.55 -12.78 12.60
N SER A 312 -2.44 -12.64 11.87
CA SER A 312 -1.96 -13.55 10.85
C SER A 312 -0.43 -13.42 10.74
N TYR A 313 0.29 -14.54 10.52
CA TYR A 313 1.71 -14.52 10.16
C TYR A 313 2.14 -15.76 9.37
N TYR A 314 3.30 -15.64 8.71
CA TYR A 314 4.11 -16.75 8.20
C TYR A 314 5.58 -16.50 8.58
N ALA A 315 6.14 -17.32 9.47
CA ALA A 315 7.41 -16.98 10.14
C ALA A 315 8.26 -18.19 10.55
N ALA A 316 9.57 -17.99 10.54
CA ALA A 316 10.55 -18.88 11.14
C ALA A 316 10.48 -18.82 12.67
N ARG A 317 10.75 -19.94 13.34
CA ARG A 317 11.01 -19.98 14.78
C ARG A 317 12.44 -19.55 15.05
N THR A 318 12.61 -18.65 16.02
CA THR A 318 13.93 -18.28 16.55
C THR A 318 14.11 -18.85 17.96
N GLN A 319 15.33 -18.80 18.49
CA GLN A 319 15.48 -18.79 19.96
C GLN A 319 14.84 -17.50 20.52
N PRO A 320 14.57 -17.44 21.84
CA PRO A 320 14.21 -16.17 22.46
C PRO A 320 15.29 -15.12 22.20
N LEU A 321 14.91 -14.02 21.56
CA LEU A 321 15.77 -12.87 21.27
C LEU A 321 15.26 -11.65 22.04
N SER A 322 16.12 -10.66 22.25
CA SER A 322 15.78 -9.42 22.96
C SER A 322 16.56 -8.23 22.39
N LEU A 323 16.21 -7.03 22.87
CA LEU A 323 16.93 -5.80 22.55
C LEU A 323 18.32 -5.70 23.22
N GLU A 324 18.73 -6.68 24.03
CA GLU A 324 20.05 -6.66 24.69
C GLU A 324 21.21 -6.97 23.75
N TYR A 325 20.92 -7.54 22.57
CA TYR A 325 21.91 -8.00 21.62
C TYR A 325 21.62 -7.44 20.22
N PRO A 326 22.66 -7.34 19.37
CA PRO A 326 22.47 -6.98 17.98
C PRO A 326 21.54 -7.96 17.24
N LEU A 327 20.78 -7.44 16.28
CA LEU A 327 19.91 -8.22 15.38
C LEU A 327 20.12 -7.72 13.95
N GLU A 328 20.28 -8.64 13.02
CA GLU A 328 20.50 -8.36 11.61
C GLU A 328 19.56 -9.17 10.73
N ALA A 329 19.03 -8.54 9.68
CA ALA A 329 18.27 -9.21 8.65
C ALA A 329 18.48 -8.54 7.28
N SER A 330 18.46 -9.31 6.20
CA SER A 330 18.54 -8.79 4.84
C SER A 330 17.87 -9.74 3.86
N GLY A 331 17.58 -9.24 2.66
CA GLY A 331 17.11 -10.05 1.54
C GLY A 331 16.65 -9.18 0.38
N THR A 332 15.79 -9.73 -0.45
CA THR A 332 15.09 -9.02 -1.51
C THR A 332 13.61 -8.85 -1.18
N VAL A 333 12.97 -7.85 -1.76
CA VAL A 333 11.53 -7.60 -1.62
C VAL A 333 10.94 -7.10 -2.94
N SER A 334 9.71 -7.50 -3.24
CA SER A 334 8.93 -6.97 -4.35
C SER A 334 7.50 -6.67 -3.89
N LEU A 335 7.00 -5.48 -4.22
CA LEU A 335 5.61 -5.10 -4.03
C LEU A 335 4.92 -5.18 -5.39
N CYS A 336 4.10 -6.20 -5.60
CA CYS A 336 3.44 -6.43 -6.89
C CYS A 336 2.15 -5.62 -7.05
N SER A 337 1.41 -5.47 -5.95
CA SER A 337 0.14 -4.74 -5.92
C SER A 337 -0.12 -4.17 -4.53
N ALA A 338 -0.89 -3.09 -4.44
CA ALA A 338 -1.31 -2.54 -3.17
C ALA A 338 -2.61 -1.72 -3.27
N GLY A 339 -3.48 -1.83 -2.26
CA GLY A 339 -4.68 -1.01 -2.10
C GLY A 339 -4.46 0.29 -1.32
N ALA A 340 -5.50 1.13 -1.22
CA ALA A 340 -5.51 2.21 -0.23
C ALA A 340 -5.48 1.65 1.20
N ASP A 341 -4.92 2.39 2.16
CA ASP A 341 -4.84 1.98 3.57
C ASP A 341 -4.43 0.51 3.72
N SER A 342 -3.35 0.13 3.05
CA SER A 342 -2.78 -1.22 3.06
C SER A 342 -1.37 -1.19 3.61
N GLY A 343 -0.92 -2.33 4.11
CA GLY A 343 0.45 -2.49 4.57
C GLY A 343 0.70 -3.83 5.24
N VAL A 344 1.97 -4.06 5.53
CA VAL A 344 2.52 -5.31 6.06
C VAL A 344 3.75 -5.01 6.91
N MET A 345 4.07 -5.91 7.82
CA MET A 345 5.32 -5.88 8.58
C MET A 345 6.17 -7.11 8.25
N LEU A 346 7.49 -6.93 8.27
CA LEU A 346 8.49 -7.98 8.19
C LEU A 346 9.55 -7.73 9.28
N GLY A 347 9.83 -8.74 10.10
CA GLY A 347 10.84 -8.65 11.15
C GLY A 347 10.60 -9.64 12.28
N TRP A 348 11.17 -9.31 13.44
CA TRP A 348 11.03 -10.08 14.67
C TRP A 348 9.79 -9.67 15.46
N PHE A 349 9.09 -10.66 16.00
CA PHE A 349 7.92 -10.43 16.85
C PHE A 349 7.75 -11.55 17.90
N ASP A 350 6.93 -11.28 18.91
CA ASP A 350 6.44 -12.29 19.87
C ASP A 350 5.13 -12.92 19.38
N SER A 351 5.17 -14.23 19.11
CA SER A 351 4.02 -14.97 18.57
C SER A 351 2.83 -15.01 19.53
N ALA A 352 3.07 -15.08 20.84
CA ALA A 352 2.00 -15.08 21.83
C ALA A 352 1.24 -13.75 21.82
N SER A 353 1.97 -12.63 21.94
CA SER A 353 1.42 -11.27 21.85
C SER A 353 0.65 -11.07 20.55
N LYS A 354 1.18 -11.56 19.42
CA LYS A 354 0.50 -11.50 18.12
C LYS A 354 -0.83 -12.25 18.13
N GLN A 355 -0.84 -13.51 18.59
CA GLN A 355 -2.04 -14.35 18.54
C GLN A 355 -3.14 -13.88 19.50
N THR A 356 -2.78 -13.34 20.66
CA THR A 356 -3.75 -12.94 21.69
C THR A 356 -4.24 -11.50 21.56
N LYS A 357 -3.63 -10.70 20.68
CA LYS A 357 -4.08 -9.32 20.45
C LYS A 357 -5.42 -9.32 19.71
N HIS A 358 -6.42 -8.68 20.32
CA HIS A 358 -7.76 -8.51 19.75
C HIS A 358 -8.19 -7.04 19.63
N THR A 359 -7.46 -6.11 20.27
CA THR A 359 -7.62 -4.67 20.08
C THR A 359 -6.95 -4.25 18.77
N PRO A 360 -7.57 -3.40 17.93
CA PRO A 360 -6.92 -2.86 16.74
C PRO A 360 -5.66 -2.02 17.04
N GLU A 361 -4.71 -1.98 16.11
CA GLU A 361 -3.43 -1.26 16.27
C GLU A 361 -3.54 0.26 16.27
N TYR A 362 -4.66 0.82 15.82
CA TYR A 362 -4.92 2.27 15.95
C TYR A 362 -5.40 2.66 17.37
N GLU A 363 -5.79 1.68 18.19
CA GLU A 363 -6.15 1.86 19.61
C GLU A 363 -5.01 1.47 20.54
N GLU A 364 -4.32 0.37 20.25
CA GLU A 364 -3.23 -0.17 21.07
C GLU A 364 -2.20 -0.85 20.17
N HIS A 365 -0.92 -0.49 20.24
CA HIS A 365 0.12 -1.11 19.41
C HIS A 365 0.33 -2.60 19.75
N LEU A 366 0.81 -3.38 18.78
CA LEU A 366 1.28 -4.75 19.02
C LEU A 366 2.63 -4.69 19.76
N PRO A 367 2.74 -5.14 21.02
CA PRO A 367 4.01 -5.12 21.74
C PRO A 367 5.00 -6.11 21.14
N ASN A 368 6.28 -5.92 21.47
CA ASN A 368 7.37 -6.83 21.11
C ASN A 368 7.55 -6.98 19.59
N VAL A 369 7.82 -5.88 18.90
CA VAL A 369 8.09 -5.86 17.46
C VAL A 369 9.42 -5.16 17.19
N LEU A 370 10.23 -5.70 16.29
CA LEU A 370 11.36 -5.00 15.68
C LEU A 370 11.47 -5.41 14.22
N GLY A 371 11.47 -4.46 13.30
CA GLY A 371 11.54 -4.78 11.89
C GLY A 371 11.32 -3.60 10.98
N MET A 372 10.68 -3.88 9.86
CA MET A 372 10.27 -2.88 8.89
C MET A 372 8.78 -2.99 8.59
N MET A 373 8.22 -1.85 8.22
CA MET A 373 6.83 -1.68 7.81
C MET A 373 6.80 -1.14 6.39
N ILE A 374 5.97 -1.76 5.55
CA ILE A 374 5.61 -1.26 4.23
C ILE A 374 4.15 -0.83 4.33
N GLU A 375 3.90 0.46 4.39
CA GLU A 375 2.55 1.02 4.56
C GLU A 375 2.46 2.38 3.86
N GLY A 376 1.26 2.93 3.73
CA GLY A 376 1.02 4.25 3.14
C GLY A 376 1.82 5.42 3.76
N PRO A 377 1.67 6.62 3.18
CA PRO A 377 0.48 7.04 2.43
C PRO A 377 0.48 6.57 0.97
N SER A 378 -0.56 5.83 0.59
CA SER A 378 -0.71 5.19 -0.74
C SER A 378 -0.67 6.15 -1.93
N ARG A 379 -0.77 7.48 -1.72
CA ARG A 379 -0.81 8.50 -2.78
C ARG A 379 0.50 8.66 -3.54
N ILE A 380 1.59 8.18 -2.95
CA ILE A 380 2.93 8.24 -3.52
C ILE A 380 3.57 6.85 -3.66
N GLY A 381 2.86 5.78 -3.28
CA GLY A 381 3.40 4.43 -3.08
C GLY A 381 3.32 4.01 -1.61
N HIS A 382 4.21 3.11 -1.19
CA HIS A 382 4.31 2.66 0.21
C HIS A 382 5.68 2.99 0.76
N VAL A 383 5.71 3.56 1.97
CA VAL A 383 6.94 3.94 2.64
C VAL A 383 7.54 2.70 3.28
N PHE A 384 8.78 2.39 2.91
CA PHE A 384 9.61 1.35 3.49
C PHE A 384 10.38 1.93 4.68
N ARG A 385 9.98 1.58 5.91
CA ARG A 385 10.50 2.23 7.12
C ARG A 385 10.75 1.27 8.28
N ALA A 386 11.74 1.59 9.09
CA ALA A 386 11.97 0.94 10.38
C ALA A 386 10.75 1.07 11.31
N THR A 387 10.49 0.04 12.09
CA THR A 387 9.51 0.07 13.19
C THR A 387 9.99 -0.78 14.37
N TYR A 388 9.68 -0.32 15.58
CA TYR A 388 9.76 -1.14 16.78
C TYR A 388 8.59 -0.87 17.71
N THR A 389 8.26 -1.85 18.54
CA THR A 389 7.38 -1.70 19.70
C THR A 389 7.95 -2.46 20.90
N THR A 390 8.05 -1.82 22.05
CA THR A 390 8.57 -2.40 23.30
C THR A 390 7.55 -3.33 23.96
N ALA A 391 7.96 -4.02 25.02
CA ALA A 391 7.10 -4.87 25.84
C ALA A 391 5.98 -4.07 26.54
N THR A 392 6.17 -2.76 26.74
CA THR A 392 5.17 -1.86 27.35
C THR A 392 4.28 -1.16 26.31
N GLY A 393 4.45 -1.47 25.02
CA GLY A 393 3.65 -0.90 23.93
C GLY A 393 4.13 0.46 23.41
N GLN A 394 5.27 0.98 23.87
CA GLN A 394 5.88 2.17 23.26
C GLN A 394 6.37 1.83 21.86
N SER A 395 5.99 2.64 20.87
CA SER A 395 6.20 2.33 19.46
C SER A 395 6.74 3.52 18.68
N GLN A 396 7.59 3.25 17.68
CA GLN A 396 7.96 4.21 16.65
C GLN A 396 7.92 3.57 15.26
N ALA A 397 7.39 4.32 14.28
CA ALA A 397 7.39 3.94 12.86
C ALA A 397 7.34 5.19 11.96
N PRO A 398 8.30 6.14 12.10
CA PRO A 398 8.18 7.45 11.47
C PRO A 398 8.31 7.37 9.94
N ILE A 399 7.35 7.96 9.22
CA ILE A 399 7.35 8.03 7.75
C ILE A 399 8.41 9.00 7.19
N ASN A 400 8.84 9.96 8.01
CA ASN A 400 9.89 10.92 7.70
C ASN A 400 11.07 10.67 8.63
N ASP A 401 12.27 11.03 8.20
CA ASP A 401 13.44 11.08 9.07
C ASP A 401 13.23 12.13 10.19
N PRO A 402 13.34 11.75 11.47
CA PRO A 402 13.14 12.70 12.57
C PRO A 402 14.17 13.84 12.64
N HIS A 403 15.35 13.67 12.01
CA HIS A 403 16.43 14.64 12.01
C HIS A 403 16.41 15.55 10.78
N THR A 404 16.13 15.01 9.59
CA THR A 404 16.12 15.79 8.34
C THR A 404 14.71 16.23 7.93
N GLY A 405 13.67 15.55 8.39
CA GLY A 405 12.29 15.75 7.95
C GLY A 405 11.99 15.15 6.57
N GLU A 406 12.99 14.55 5.91
CA GLU A 406 12.84 13.96 4.58
C GLU A 406 12.02 12.67 4.64
N LEU A 407 11.24 12.41 3.59
CA LEU A 407 10.46 11.18 3.46
C LEU A 407 11.41 9.97 3.38
N ARG A 408 11.07 8.89 4.10
CA ARG A 408 11.78 7.61 3.98
C ARG A 408 11.58 6.99 2.58
N PRO A 409 12.41 6.01 2.16
CA PRO A 409 12.29 5.40 0.84
C PRO A 409 10.88 4.87 0.54
N VAL A 410 10.49 4.98 -0.72
CA VAL A 410 9.18 4.56 -1.22
C VAL A 410 9.36 3.37 -2.15
N ILE A 411 8.63 2.29 -1.87
CA ILE A 411 8.47 1.15 -2.78
C ILE A 411 7.16 1.32 -3.57
N LEU A 412 7.24 1.09 -4.88
CA LEU A 412 6.09 1.18 -5.78
C LEU A 412 5.47 -0.20 -6.00
N PRO A 413 4.13 -0.31 -6.11
CA PRO A 413 3.47 -1.58 -6.42
C PRO A 413 3.57 -1.89 -7.92
N ASN A 414 4.80 -2.10 -8.41
CA ASN A 414 5.12 -2.35 -9.83
C ASN A 414 5.85 -3.69 -10.05
N GLY A 415 6.05 -4.47 -8.99
CA GLY A 415 6.75 -5.75 -9.05
C GLY A 415 8.27 -5.65 -9.16
N ALA A 416 8.85 -4.45 -9.08
CA ALA A 416 10.30 -4.28 -9.07
C ALA A 416 10.91 -4.94 -7.82
N THR A 417 12.03 -5.62 -8.03
CA THR A 417 12.81 -6.22 -6.94
C THR A 417 13.77 -5.19 -6.35
N HIS A 418 13.80 -5.13 -5.03
CA HIS A 418 14.65 -4.24 -4.25
C HIS A 418 15.48 -5.03 -3.23
N HIS A 419 16.68 -4.55 -2.92
CA HIS A 419 17.49 -5.09 -1.84
C HIS A 419 17.21 -4.35 -0.54
N TRP A 420 17.25 -5.05 0.58
CA TRP A 420 17.07 -4.40 1.87
C TRP A 420 17.88 -5.07 2.98
N ALA A 421 18.13 -4.29 4.03
CA ALA A 421 18.73 -4.76 5.26
C ALA A 421 18.21 -4.00 6.49
N ILE A 422 18.22 -4.67 7.63
CA ILE A 422 17.95 -4.14 8.96
C ILE A 422 19.16 -4.52 9.82
N LYS A 423 19.75 -3.54 10.51
CA LYS A 423 20.76 -3.75 11.53
C LYS A 423 20.37 -3.01 12.80
N TYR A 424 20.12 -3.74 13.86
CA TYR A 424 19.90 -3.22 15.19
C TYR A 424 21.15 -3.43 16.04
N VAL A 425 21.55 -2.40 16.78
CA VAL A 425 22.61 -2.48 17.79
C VAL A 425 22.19 -1.80 19.09
N PRO A 426 22.33 -2.45 20.26
CA PRO A 426 22.23 -1.76 21.55
C PRO A 426 23.47 -0.88 21.75
N LEU A 427 23.26 0.38 22.12
CA LEU A 427 24.34 1.34 22.41
C LEU A 427 24.66 1.43 23.91
N GLY A 428 23.97 0.65 24.73
CA GLY A 428 24.07 0.61 26.19
C GLY A 428 22.92 1.35 26.88
N GLU A 429 22.70 1.03 28.17
CA GLU A 429 21.53 1.48 28.94
C GLU A 429 21.28 2.99 28.92
N ASN A 430 22.33 3.82 28.81
CA ASN A 430 22.23 5.28 28.82
C ASN A 430 22.19 5.91 27.42
N ALA A 431 22.49 5.15 26.36
CA ALA A 431 22.55 5.63 24.98
C ALA A 431 21.44 5.06 24.10
N GLY A 432 20.64 4.12 24.62
CA GLY A 432 19.53 3.51 23.90
C GLY A 432 19.98 2.48 22.89
N GLY A 433 19.24 2.34 21.79
CA GLY A 433 19.57 1.43 20.69
C GLY A 433 19.49 2.14 19.34
N ARG A 434 20.07 1.54 18.31
CA ARG A 434 20.04 2.09 16.95
C ARG A 434 19.64 1.04 15.94
N MET A 435 18.59 1.33 15.19
CA MET A 435 18.23 0.61 13.98
C MET A 435 18.75 1.38 12.76
N THR A 436 19.46 0.69 11.88
CA THR A 436 19.78 1.15 10.53
C THR A 436 19.00 0.28 9.55
N VAL A 437 18.20 0.90 8.70
CA VAL A 437 17.47 0.21 7.64
C VAL A 437 17.97 0.71 6.30
N THR A 438 18.36 -0.23 5.45
CA THR A 438 18.83 0.01 4.09
C THR A 438 17.78 -0.48 3.12
N PHE A 439 17.46 0.34 2.12
CA PHE A 439 16.59 0.02 0.99
C PHE A 439 17.30 0.48 -0.28
N ASP A 440 17.69 -0.48 -1.12
CA ASP A 440 18.67 -0.34 -2.19
C ASP A 440 19.92 0.40 -1.70
N ASP A 441 20.24 1.55 -2.29
CA ASP A 441 21.42 2.35 -1.94
C ASP A 441 21.17 3.37 -0.81
N THR A 442 19.96 3.42 -0.26
CA THR A 442 19.58 4.42 0.75
C THR A 442 19.51 3.79 2.13
N SER A 443 20.23 4.36 3.09
CA SER A 443 20.18 3.94 4.49
C SER A 443 19.58 5.02 5.38
N HIS A 444 18.85 4.60 6.41
CA HIS A 444 18.13 5.50 7.29
C HIS A 444 18.12 4.98 8.73
N ILE A 445 18.12 5.90 9.70
CA ILE A 445 18.34 5.59 11.11
C ILE A 445 17.06 5.83 11.93
N LEU A 446 16.77 4.90 12.83
CA LEU A 446 15.77 5.04 13.89
C LEU A 446 16.44 4.69 15.23
N ASP A 447 16.56 5.68 16.11
CA ASP A 447 17.13 5.50 17.44
C ASP A 447 16.03 5.15 18.45
N LEU A 448 16.30 4.13 19.27
CA LEU A 448 15.50 3.77 20.44
C LEU A 448 16.00 4.60 21.62
N SER A 449 15.10 5.21 22.37
CA SER A 449 15.47 5.94 23.57
C SER A 449 16.04 5.00 24.66
N PRO A 450 16.83 5.51 25.63
CA PRO A 450 17.22 4.75 26.81
C PRO A 450 16.04 4.13 27.58
N GLU A 451 14.91 4.83 27.62
CA GLU A 451 13.68 4.34 28.25
C GLU A 451 13.07 3.18 27.47
N ASP A 452 13.03 3.26 26.15
CA ASP A 452 12.52 2.18 25.29
C ASP A 452 13.41 0.94 25.36
N LEU A 453 14.74 1.12 25.35
CA LEU A 453 15.68 0.02 25.53
C LEU A 453 15.45 -0.67 26.88
N LYS A 454 15.26 0.10 27.95
CA LYS A 454 14.99 -0.42 29.29
C LYS A 454 13.64 -1.10 29.41
N ALA A 455 12.62 -0.62 28.69
CA ALA A 455 11.33 -1.30 28.60
C ALA A 455 11.46 -2.68 27.95
N GLY A 456 12.48 -2.87 27.10
CA GLY A 456 12.82 -4.15 26.50
C GLY A 456 11.80 -4.62 25.47
N ALA A 457 12.13 -5.74 24.82
CA ALA A 457 11.20 -6.52 24.00
C ALA A 457 11.74 -7.96 23.93
N SER A 458 10.84 -8.92 23.74
CA SER A 458 11.18 -10.33 23.56
C SER A 458 10.62 -10.83 22.23
N PHE A 459 11.40 -11.58 21.46
CA PHE A 459 10.97 -12.09 20.17
C PHE A 459 11.20 -13.60 20.08
N ASP A 460 10.29 -14.31 19.41
CA ASP A 460 10.40 -15.76 19.19
C ASP A 460 10.11 -16.18 17.74
N ARG A 461 9.82 -15.21 16.87
CA ARG A 461 9.60 -15.41 15.43
C ARG A 461 10.30 -14.35 14.61
N PHE A 462 10.64 -14.71 13.38
CA PHE A 462 11.03 -13.80 12.30
C PHE A 462 10.24 -14.11 11.03
N GLY A 463 9.57 -13.12 10.44
CA GLY A 463 8.83 -13.34 9.19
C GLY A 463 7.84 -12.23 8.86
N VAL A 464 6.90 -12.56 7.96
CA VAL A 464 5.87 -11.64 7.46
C VAL A 464 4.61 -11.76 8.30
N PHE A 465 4.04 -10.62 8.71
CA PHE A 465 2.81 -10.60 9.49
C PHE A 465 1.97 -9.35 9.19
N ASN A 466 0.66 -9.48 9.41
CA ASN A 466 -0.28 -8.42 9.07
C ASN A 466 -0.26 -7.29 10.11
N ILE A 467 -0.61 -6.08 9.69
CA ILE A 467 -0.97 -4.98 10.60
C ILE A 467 -2.41 -5.24 11.09
N GLN A 468 -2.63 -5.27 12.42
CA GLN A 468 -3.92 -5.54 13.04
C GLN A 468 -4.85 -4.33 13.07
N ALA A 469 -5.20 -3.81 11.90
CA ALA A 469 -6.12 -2.71 11.73
C ALA A 469 -7.00 -2.94 10.49
N GLY A 470 -8.12 -2.22 10.36
CA GLY A 470 -8.89 -2.20 9.11
C GLY A 470 -8.08 -1.64 7.94
N GLY A 471 -8.42 -2.06 6.72
CA GLY A 471 -7.73 -1.62 5.49
C GLY A 471 -7.78 -2.64 4.36
N HIS A 472 -6.96 -2.41 3.32
CA HIS A 472 -6.86 -3.27 2.14
C HIS A 472 -5.59 -4.14 2.14
N HIS A 473 -5.36 -4.87 1.05
CA HIS A 473 -4.21 -5.76 0.90
C HIS A 473 -3.01 -5.08 0.25
N VAL A 474 -1.85 -5.64 0.56
CA VAL A 474 -0.69 -5.62 -0.33
C VAL A 474 -0.49 -7.02 -0.90
N GLU A 475 0.10 -7.09 -2.08
CA GLU A 475 0.75 -8.29 -2.61
C GLU A 475 2.25 -8.07 -2.56
N VAL A 476 2.91 -8.77 -1.65
CA VAL A 476 4.34 -8.59 -1.34
C VAL A 476 5.04 -9.93 -1.36
N TYR A 477 6.26 -9.98 -1.89
CA TYR A 477 7.12 -11.16 -1.86
C TYR A 477 8.51 -10.80 -1.36
N VAL A 478 9.16 -11.77 -0.73
CA VAL A 478 10.45 -11.64 -0.06
C VAL A 478 11.24 -12.91 -0.31
N ASP A 479 12.51 -12.77 -0.66
CA ASP A 479 13.42 -13.87 -0.97
C ASP A 479 14.85 -13.59 -0.44
N ASP A 480 15.73 -14.57 -0.56
CA ASP A 480 17.15 -14.54 -0.19
C ASP A 480 17.39 -14.04 1.24
N LEU A 481 16.60 -14.55 2.19
CA LEU A 481 16.56 -14.06 3.55
C LEU A 481 17.77 -14.52 4.36
N THR A 482 18.51 -13.56 4.91
CA THR A 482 19.43 -13.78 6.04
C THR A 482 18.87 -13.10 7.28
N PHE A 483 18.86 -13.76 8.43
CA PHE A 483 18.39 -13.15 9.69
C PHE A 483 18.99 -13.79 10.94
N THR A 484 19.10 -13.02 12.04
CA THR A 484 19.48 -13.53 13.37
C THR A 484 18.39 -14.45 13.91
N ALA A 485 18.71 -15.74 14.05
CA ALA A 485 17.79 -16.76 14.56
C ALA A 485 18.12 -17.23 15.99
N ALA A 486 19.35 -16.98 16.45
CA ALA A 486 19.79 -17.28 17.80
C ALA A 486 20.96 -16.37 18.22
N GLN A 487 21.14 -16.24 19.52
CA GLN A 487 22.32 -15.62 20.11
C GLN A 487 23.30 -16.74 20.48
N MET A 488 24.55 -16.66 20.03
CA MET A 488 25.58 -17.57 20.56
C MET A 488 26.13 -17.02 21.88
N PRO A 489 26.29 -17.87 22.90
CA PRO A 489 26.78 -17.48 24.22
C PRO A 489 28.22 -16.96 24.21
#